data_AF-A0AAY4CFJ1-F1
#
_entry.id   AF-A0AAY4CFJ1-F1
#
_cell.length_a   1.000
_cell.length_b   1.000
_cell.length_c   1.000
_cell.angle_alpha   90.00
_cell.angle_beta   90.00
_cell.angle_gamma   90.00
#
_symmetry.space_group_name_H-M   'P 1'
#
loop_
_entity.id
_entity.type
_entity.pdbx_description
1 polymer ?
#
loop_
_entity_poly.entity_id
_entity_poly.type
_entity_poly.pdbx_seq_one_letter_code
_entity_poly.pdbx_strand_id
1 'polypeptide(L)'
;MAENNFPPLPGFIPLRPCFYQNFEEIPDQHRTMCKRLYHLWIFHCATLAVNFIGCLAWMFGGGGVTNFGMSIIWLILFTPCSYVCWFRPIYKAFKTDSSFNFMAFFFVFMAQVFISIIQAIGIPGWGVCGWLGTITFFGTSIFASIIMLIPTLMFTAMATLSFLALTKVHNFYRGSGGSMSKAQEEWTTGAWKNPYVQQAAQQAVVGAAQGAMHQDQQYSTPPNYDYSNQM
;
A
#
# COMPACT_ATOMS: atom_id res chain seq x y z
N MET A 1 12.86 4.72 22.00
CA MET A 1 11.80 4.16 21.13
C MET A 1 10.69 5.18 21.06
N ALA A 2 10.25 5.56 19.86
CA ALA A 2 9.14 6.49 19.72
C ALA A 2 7.83 5.82 20.19
N GLU A 3 6.94 6.61 20.80
CA GLU A 3 5.71 6.13 21.42
C GLU A 3 4.71 5.59 20.38
N ASN A 4 4.09 4.43 20.63
CA ASN A 4 3.11 3.88 19.70
C ASN A 4 1.90 4.82 19.58
N ASN A 5 1.57 5.24 18.35
CA ASN A 5 0.54 6.24 18.05
C ASN A 5 -0.57 5.71 17.12
N PHE A 6 -0.52 4.42 16.76
CA PHE A 6 -1.35 3.84 15.70
C PHE A 6 -1.89 2.45 16.05
N PRO A 7 -3.16 2.11 15.72
CA PRO A 7 -4.22 3.01 15.22
C PRO A 7 -4.72 3.98 16.31
N PRO A 8 -5.09 5.23 15.96
CA PRO A 8 -5.72 6.16 16.88
C PRO A 8 -7.15 5.71 17.12
N LEU A 9 -7.34 4.86 18.13
CA LEU A 9 -8.66 4.37 18.48
C LEU A 9 -9.29 5.31 19.51
N PRO A 10 -10.62 5.57 19.42
CA PRO A 10 -11.34 6.23 20.50
C PRO A 10 -11.13 5.43 21.79
N GLY A 11 -10.94 6.10 22.93
CA GLY A 11 -10.61 5.45 24.21
C GLY A 11 -11.62 4.42 24.75
N PHE A 12 -12.76 4.24 24.08
CA PHE A 12 -13.75 3.20 24.36
C PHE A 12 -13.37 1.82 23.79
N ILE A 13 -12.44 1.74 22.83
CA ILE A 13 -11.98 0.46 22.28
C ILE A 13 -10.79 -0.03 23.11
N PRO A 14 -10.83 -1.24 23.71
CA PRO A 14 -9.78 -1.78 24.57
C PRO A 14 -8.55 -2.28 23.78
N LEU A 15 -8.18 -1.57 22.72
CA LEU A 15 -7.01 -1.83 21.90
C LEU A 15 -6.05 -0.65 22.08
N ARG A 16 -4.90 -0.91 22.71
CA ARG A 16 -3.84 0.11 22.83
C ARG A 16 -3.22 0.36 21.45
N PRO A 17 -2.74 1.59 21.17
CA PRO A 17 -1.90 1.83 20.00
C PRO A 17 -0.73 0.84 19.97
N CYS A 18 -0.69 -0.01 18.95
CA CYS A 18 0.30 -1.09 18.83
C CYS A 18 1.51 -0.70 18.00
N PHE A 19 1.40 0.38 17.21
CA PHE A 19 2.41 0.76 16.23
C PHE A 19 2.77 2.24 16.30
N TYR A 20 4.04 2.54 16.10
CA TYR A 20 4.50 3.90 15.83
C TYR A 20 4.40 4.20 14.33
N GLN A 21 3.74 5.30 13.99
CA GLN A 21 3.51 5.76 12.62
C GLN A 21 3.73 7.28 12.58
N ASN A 22 4.73 7.73 11.82
CA ASN A 22 4.97 9.16 11.59
C ASN A 22 5.25 9.42 10.11
N PHE A 23 4.36 10.15 9.45
CA PHE A 23 4.49 10.47 8.03
C PHE A 23 5.62 11.48 7.73
N GLU A 24 6.11 12.19 8.74
CA GLU A 24 7.23 13.14 8.59
C GLU A 24 8.57 12.43 8.38
N GLU A 25 8.70 11.17 8.81
CA GLU A 25 9.89 10.36 8.58
C GLU A 25 10.02 9.86 7.13
N ILE A 26 8.96 10.01 6.33
CA ILE A 26 8.97 9.67 4.91
C ILE A 26 9.49 10.89 4.12
N PRO A 27 10.45 10.70 3.20
CA PRO A 27 10.89 11.76 2.29
C PRO A 27 9.72 12.43 1.58
N ASP A 28 9.75 13.76 1.42
CA ASP A 28 8.62 14.54 0.90
C ASP A 28 8.10 14.03 -0.45
N GLN A 29 9.00 13.52 -1.29
CA GLN A 29 8.68 12.95 -2.60
C GLN A 29 7.77 11.70 -2.51
N HIS A 30 7.87 10.89 -1.46
CA HIS A 30 7.09 9.66 -1.27
C HIS A 30 5.91 9.83 -0.30
N ARG A 31 5.96 10.87 0.54
CA ARG A 31 5.00 11.14 1.61
C ARG A 31 3.56 11.24 1.12
N THR A 32 3.33 11.93 0.00
CA THR A 32 1.99 12.09 -0.58
C THR A 32 1.40 10.76 -1.03
N MET A 33 2.21 9.87 -1.61
CA MET A 33 1.74 8.56 -2.06
C MET A 33 1.43 7.64 -0.87
N CYS A 34 2.29 7.64 0.16
CA CYS A 34 2.03 6.89 1.38
C CYS A 34 0.76 7.38 2.10
N LYS A 35 0.54 8.70 2.19
CA LYS A 35 -0.69 9.28 2.74
C LYS A 35 -1.93 8.84 1.94
N ARG A 36 -1.87 8.79 0.61
CA ARG A 36 -3.01 8.32 -0.22
C ARG A 36 -3.34 6.85 0.04
N LEU A 37 -2.32 6.00 0.15
CA LEU A 37 -2.51 4.58 0.50
C LEU A 37 -3.04 4.40 1.92
N TYR A 38 -2.63 5.27 2.85
CA TYR A 38 -3.17 5.29 4.20
C TYR A 38 -4.67 5.62 4.22
N HIS A 39 -5.09 6.65 3.48
CA HIS A 39 -6.52 6.96 3.33
C HIS A 39 -7.29 5.83 2.65
N LEU A 40 -6.67 5.13 1.69
CA LEU A 40 -7.27 3.95 1.06
C LEU A 40 -7.45 2.81 2.05
N TRP A 41 -6.50 2.60 2.97
CA TRP A 41 -6.64 1.64 4.06
C TRP A 41 -7.77 2.02 5.03
N ILE A 42 -7.87 3.29 5.44
CA ILE A 42 -9.01 3.76 6.25
C ILE A 42 -10.34 3.52 5.51
N PHE A 43 -10.38 3.83 4.22
CA PHE A 43 -11.56 3.61 3.38
C PHE A 43 -11.94 2.12 3.31
N HIS A 44 -10.96 1.22 3.27
CA HIS A 44 -11.20 -0.22 3.36
C HIS A 44 -11.87 -0.61 4.68
N CYS A 45 -11.32 -0.16 5.81
CA CYS A 45 -11.89 -0.42 7.14
C CYS A 45 -13.32 0.13 7.26
N ALA A 46 -13.55 1.35 6.79
CA ALA A 46 -14.88 1.97 6.74
C ALA A 46 -15.85 1.17 5.86
N THR A 47 -15.39 0.70 4.70
CA THR A 47 -16.19 -0.15 3.79
C THR A 47 -16.62 -1.44 4.48
N LEU A 48 -15.73 -2.12 5.20
CA LEU A 48 -16.07 -3.34 5.95
C LEU A 48 -17.06 -3.05 7.09
N ALA A 49 -16.93 -1.92 7.78
CA ALA A 49 -17.86 -1.52 8.84
C ALA A 49 -19.25 -1.18 8.30
N VAL A 50 -19.33 -0.43 7.19
CA VAL A 50 -20.60 -0.14 6.52
C VAL A 50 -21.20 -1.42 5.92
N ASN A 51 -20.38 -2.35 5.43
CA ASN A 51 -20.83 -3.66 4.98
C ASN A 51 -21.47 -4.47 6.10
N PHE A 52 -20.90 -4.45 7.31
CA PHE A 52 -21.52 -5.08 8.48
C PHE A 52 -22.93 -4.53 8.74
N ILE A 53 -23.12 -3.19 8.67
CA ILE A 53 -24.44 -2.56 8.79
C ILE A 53 -25.37 -2.99 7.64
N GLY A 54 -24.86 -3.07 6.41
CA GLY A 54 -25.60 -3.56 5.25
C GLY A 54 -26.07 -5.01 5.43
N CYS A 55 -25.21 -5.89 5.92
CA CYS A 55 -25.56 -7.28 6.19
C CYS A 55 -26.53 -7.43 7.37
N LEU A 56 -26.48 -6.52 8.36
CA LEU A 56 -27.47 -6.43 9.43
C LEU A 56 -28.84 -6.05 8.87
N ALA A 57 -28.90 -5.06 7.97
CA ALA A 57 -30.13 -4.66 7.28
C ALA A 57 -30.69 -5.79 6.40
N TRP A 58 -29.83 -6.53 5.69
CA TRP A 58 -30.21 -7.74 4.95
C TRP A 58 -30.88 -8.77 5.88
N MET A 59 -30.29 -9.04 7.04
CA MET A 59 -30.82 -10.02 8.00
C MET A 59 -32.22 -9.63 8.49
N PHE A 60 -32.42 -8.38 8.90
CA PHE A 60 -33.75 -7.91 9.35
C PHE A 60 -34.73 -7.67 8.21
N GLY A 61 -34.25 -7.49 6.98
CA GLY A 61 -35.06 -7.32 5.78
C GLY A 61 -35.61 -8.62 5.18
N GLY A 62 -35.42 -9.77 5.85
CA GLY A 62 -35.88 -11.09 5.38
C GLY A 62 -34.80 -11.95 4.72
N GLY A 63 -33.53 -11.54 4.82
CA GLY A 63 -32.38 -12.27 4.30
C GLY A 63 -31.75 -13.23 5.33
N GLY A 64 -30.98 -14.20 4.84
CA GLY A 64 -30.32 -15.18 5.72
C GLY A 64 -29.21 -14.60 6.62
N VAL A 65 -29.05 -15.18 7.81
CA VAL A 65 -28.06 -14.79 8.84
C VAL A 65 -26.60 -15.00 8.42
N THR A 66 -26.34 -15.87 7.45
CA THR A 66 -24.97 -16.22 7.01
C THR A 66 -24.17 -15.00 6.58
N ASN A 67 -24.77 -14.09 5.81
CA ASN A 67 -24.08 -12.88 5.36
C ASN A 67 -23.71 -11.96 6.54
N PHE A 68 -24.60 -11.85 7.53
CA PHE A 68 -24.33 -11.10 8.76
C PHE A 68 -23.16 -11.70 9.54
N GLY A 69 -23.20 -13.00 9.84
CA GLY A 69 -22.12 -13.68 10.57
C GLY A 69 -20.76 -13.58 9.87
N MET A 70 -20.75 -13.77 8.55
CA MET A 70 -19.53 -13.65 7.74
C MET A 70 -19.00 -12.20 7.72
N SER A 71 -19.87 -11.19 7.69
CA SER A 71 -19.46 -9.78 7.69
C SER A 71 -18.69 -9.38 8.97
N ILE A 72 -19.00 -10.00 10.11
CA ILE A 72 -18.26 -9.82 11.38
C ILE A 72 -16.85 -10.38 11.25
N ILE A 73 -16.70 -11.58 10.68
CA ILE A 73 -15.40 -12.20 10.46
C ILE A 73 -14.56 -11.32 9.54
N TRP A 74 -15.14 -10.83 8.44
CA TRP A 74 -14.46 -9.86 7.57
C TRP A 74 -14.02 -8.62 8.34
N LEU A 75 -14.92 -8.00 9.11
CA LEU A 75 -14.59 -6.78 9.85
C LEU A 75 -13.46 -6.99 10.88
N ILE A 76 -13.49 -8.08 11.65
CA ILE A 76 -12.53 -8.32 12.73
C ILE A 76 -11.21 -8.90 12.21
N LEU A 77 -11.22 -9.79 11.23
CA LEU A 77 -10.02 -10.48 10.74
C LEU A 77 -9.33 -9.71 9.61
N PHE A 78 -10.09 -9.22 8.61
CA PHE A 78 -9.48 -8.55 7.45
C PHE A 78 -8.96 -7.15 7.77
N THR A 79 -9.54 -6.44 8.73
CA THR A 79 -9.05 -5.13 9.16
C THR A 79 -7.58 -5.18 9.65
N PRO A 80 -7.21 -5.98 10.68
CA PRO A 80 -5.82 -6.07 11.12
C PRO A 80 -4.92 -6.79 10.12
N CYS A 81 -5.43 -7.81 9.41
CA CYS A 81 -4.68 -8.51 8.37
C CYS A 81 -4.25 -7.55 7.25
N SER A 82 -5.17 -6.74 6.73
CA SER A 82 -4.87 -5.77 5.68
C SER A 82 -3.81 -4.75 6.11
N TYR A 83 -3.87 -4.29 7.37
CA TYR A 83 -2.85 -3.39 7.90
C TYR A 83 -1.46 -4.05 7.93
N VAL A 84 -1.35 -5.26 8.47
CA VAL A 84 -0.08 -5.96 8.63
C VAL A 84 0.49 -6.44 7.29
N CYS A 85 -0.37 -6.93 6.40
CA CYS A 85 0.05 -7.63 5.20
C CYS A 85 0.30 -6.69 4.00
N TRP A 86 -0.32 -5.52 3.93
CA TRP A 86 -0.03 -4.59 2.81
C TRP A 86 0.33 -3.17 3.26
N PHE A 87 -0.37 -2.56 4.22
CA PHE A 87 -0.08 -1.18 4.61
C PHE A 87 1.28 -1.05 5.30
N ARG A 88 1.62 -1.98 6.18
CA ARG A 88 2.90 -1.97 6.91
C ARG A 88 4.10 -2.21 5.99
N PRO A 89 4.09 -3.21 5.07
CA PRO A 89 5.14 -3.35 4.07
C PRO A 89 5.34 -2.09 3.23
N ILE A 90 4.27 -1.45 2.74
CA ILE A 90 4.42 -0.27 1.89
C ILE A 90 4.89 0.96 2.67
N TYR A 91 4.47 1.12 3.94
CA TYR A 91 5.02 2.16 4.81
C TYR A 91 6.53 1.97 5.02
N LYS A 92 6.96 0.73 5.31
CA LYS A 92 8.38 0.42 5.47
C LYS A 92 9.14 0.64 4.16
N ALA A 93 8.56 0.23 3.02
CA ALA A 93 9.13 0.43 1.70
C ALA A 93 9.37 1.91 1.39
N PHE A 94 8.40 2.78 1.67
CA PHE A 94 8.55 4.22 1.45
C PHE A 94 9.48 4.92 2.46
N LYS A 95 9.56 4.43 3.70
CA LYS A 95 10.45 4.99 4.73
C LYS A 95 11.92 4.68 4.46
N THR A 96 12.24 3.44 4.04
CA THR A 96 13.63 2.98 3.90
C THR A 96 14.03 2.68 2.46
N ASP A 97 13.23 3.09 1.47
CA ASP A 97 13.39 2.76 0.04
C ASP A 97 13.71 1.27 -0.23
N SER A 98 13.08 0.36 0.52
CA SER A 98 13.41 -1.06 0.46
C SER A 98 12.63 -1.79 -0.63
N SER A 99 13.36 -2.31 -1.62
CA SER A 99 12.85 -3.04 -2.78
C SER A 99 12.16 -4.35 -2.37
N PHE A 100 12.65 -5.04 -1.33
CA PHE A 100 12.00 -6.25 -0.80
C PHE A 100 10.61 -5.95 -0.24
N ASN A 101 10.46 -4.85 0.51
CA ASN A 101 9.16 -4.46 1.07
C ASN A 101 8.18 -3.97 -0.02
N PHE A 102 8.68 -3.35 -1.08
CA PHE A 102 7.86 -3.06 -2.28
C PHE A 102 7.34 -4.33 -2.94
N MET A 103 8.17 -5.36 -3.11
CA MET A 103 7.76 -6.63 -3.72
C MET A 103 6.68 -7.36 -2.89
N ALA A 104 6.88 -7.43 -1.56
CA ALA A 104 5.88 -7.99 -0.65
C ALA A 104 4.54 -7.22 -0.71
N PHE A 105 4.59 -5.88 -0.77
CA PHE A 105 3.39 -5.07 -0.98
C PHE A 105 2.70 -5.41 -2.30
N PHE A 106 3.41 -5.46 -3.44
CA PHE A 106 2.78 -5.74 -4.72
C PHE A 106 2.07 -7.10 -4.75
N PHE A 107 2.71 -8.14 -4.21
CA PHE A 107 2.12 -9.48 -4.16
C PHE A 107 0.82 -9.51 -3.35
N VAL A 108 0.86 -8.99 -2.11
CA VAL A 108 -0.33 -9.00 -1.23
C VAL A 108 -1.41 -8.05 -1.73
N PHE A 109 -1.02 -6.85 -2.17
CA PHE A 109 -1.97 -5.84 -2.62
C PHE A 109 -2.63 -6.21 -3.94
N MET A 110 -1.96 -6.97 -4.82
CA MET A 110 -2.59 -7.56 -6.00
C MET A 110 -3.68 -8.56 -5.59
N ALA A 111 -3.42 -9.46 -4.64
CA ALA A 111 -4.44 -10.35 -4.11
C ALA A 111 -5.61 -9.57 -3.47
N GLN A 112 -5.33 -8.50 -2.72
CA GLN A 112 -6.34 -7.59 -2.18
C GLN A 112 -7.23 -6.97 -3.28
N VAL A 113 -6.65 -6.56 -4.41
CA VAL A 113 -7.42 -6.05 -5.56
C VAL A 113 -8.38 -7.12 -6.07
N PHE A 114 -7.92 -8.36 -6.28
CA PHE A 114 -8.79 -9.47 -6.70
C PHE A 114 -9.93 -9.72 -5.70
N ILE A 115 -9.62 -9.75 -4.40
CA ILE A 115 -10.62 -9.92 -3.34
C ILE A 115 -11.64 -8.78 -3.41
N SER A 116 -11.21 -7.53 -3.55
CA SER A 116 -12.12 -6.38 -3.62
C SER A 116 -13.06 -6.41 -4.82
N ILE A 117 -12.63 -6.96 -5.96
CA ILE A 117 -13.48 -7.18 -7.13
C ILE A 117 -14.55 -8.24 -6.82
N ILE A 118 -14.17 -9.35 -6.21
CA ILE A 118 -15.12 -10.40 -5.78
C ILE A 118 -16.13 -9.84 -4.76
N GLN A 119 -15.67 -9.01 -3.82
CA GLN A 119 -16.53 -8.36 -2.84
C GLN A 119 -17.53 -7.39 -3.50
N ALA A 120 -17.10 -6.65 -4.52
CA ALA A 120 -17.98 -5.78 -5.29
C ALA A 120 -19.05 -6.57 -6.07
N ILE A 121 -18.70 -7.74 -6.63
CA ILE A 121 -19.66 -8.64 -7.27
C ILE A 121 -20.67 -9.16 -6.23
N GLY A 122 -20.21 -9.56 -5.04
CA GLY A 122 -21.07 -9.94 -3.94
C GLY A 122 -21.64 -11.35 -4.03
N ILE A 123 -20.77 -12.37 -4.06
CA ILE A 123 -21.18 -13.77 -4.07
C ILE A 123 -22.04 -14.07 -2.82
N PRO A 124 -23.25 -14.65 -2.97
CA PRO A 124 -24.10 -14.99 -1.83
C PRO A 124 -23.37 -15.89 -0.81
N GLY A 125 -23.50 -15.57 0.48
CA GLY A 125 -22.86 -16.32 1.57
C GLY A 125 -21.42 -15.89 1.88
N TRP A 126 -20.82 -14.96 1.12
CA TRP A 126 -19.49 -14.44 1.42
C TRP A 126 -19.47 -13.38 2.53
N GLY A 127 -20.63 -12.90 3.00
CA GLY A 127 -20.67 -11.85 4.01
C GLY A 127 -20.44 -10.44 3.50
N VAL A 128 -20.80 -10.20 2.24
CA VAL A 128 -20.68 -8.90 1.59
C VAL A 128 -21.98 -8.50 0.90
N CYS A 129 -22.31 -7.22 0.98
CA CYS A 129 -23.36 -6.58 0.20
C CYS A 129 -22.74 -6.06 -1.11
N GLY A 130 -22.58 -6.95 -2.10
CA GLY A 130 -22.17 -6.57 -3.45
C GLY A 130 -23.36 -6.54 -4.42
N TRP A 131 -23.07 -6.26 -5.69
CA TRP A 131 -24.10 -6.01 -6.71
C TRP A 131 -25.13 -7.13 -6.85
N LEU A 132 -24.70 -8.40 -6.87
CA LEU A 132 -25.61 -9.54 -7.00
C LEU A 132 -26.59 -9.63 -5.82
N GLY A 133 -26.09 -9.55 -4.59
CA GLY A 133 -26.93 -9.54 -3.39
C GLY A 133 -27.88 -8.34 -3.38
N THR A 134 -27.37 -7.13 -3.60
CA THR A 134 -28.17 -5.90 -3.51
C THR A 134 -29.28 -5.84 -4.55
N ILE A 135 -28.99 -6.17 -5.82
CA ILE A 135 -29.98 -6.16 -6.92
C ILE A 135 -31.09 -7.19 -6.64
N THR A 136 -30.71 -8.41 -6.25
CA THR A 136 -31.70 -9.48 -6.01
C THR A 136 -32.60 -9.17 -4.82
N PHE A 137 -32.11 -8.44 -3.81
CA PHE A 137 -32.88 -8.12 -2.61
C PHE A 137 -33.95 -7.03 -2.79
N PHE A 138 -33.92 -6.25 -3.89
CA PHE A 138 -34.92 -5.23 -4.15
C PHE A 138 -36.34 -5.80 -4.28
N GLY A 139 -36.46 -7.06 -4.71
CA GLY A 139 -37.73 -7.78 -4.75
C GLY A 139 -38.25 -8.21 -3.37
N THR A 140 -37.41 -8.16 -2.34
CA THR A 140 -37.74 -8.58 -0.96
C THR A 140 -38.01 -7.37 -0.06
N SER A 141 -37.08 -6.42 0.00
CA SER A 141 -37.21 -5.23 0.84
C SER A 141 -36.45 -4.05 0.25
N ILE A 142 -37.19 -3.08 -0.30
CA ILE A 142 -36.64 -1.86 -0.90
C ILE A 142 -35.78 -1.10 0.11
N PHE A 143 -36.24 -0.98 1.35
CA PHE A 143 -35.53 -0.26 2.40
C PHE A 143 -34.16 -0.89 2.70
N ALA A 144 -34.11 -2.21 2.89
CA ALA A 144 -32.86 -2.91 3.14
C ALA A 144 -31.91 -2.81 1.93
N SER A 145 -32.43 -2.93 0.71
CA SER A 145 -31.64 -2.78 -0.51
C SER A 145 -30.99 -1.41 -0.66
N ILE A 146 -31.67 -0.33 -0.28
CA ILE A 146 -31.09 1.02 -0.29
C ILE A 146 -29.88 1.09 0.67
N ILE A 147 -30.00 0.51 1.87
CA ILE A 147 -28.90 0.46 2.83
C ILE A 147 -27.74 -0.37 2.28
N MET A 148 -28.01 -1.51 1.65
CA MET A 148 -27.00 -2.38 1.04
C MET A 148 -26.31 -1.79 -0.20
N LEU A 149 -26.97 -0.86 -0.90
CA LEU A 149 -26.37 -0.16 -2.03
C LEU A 149 -25.15 0.66 -1.61
N ILE A 150 -25.16 1.20 -0.39
CA ILE A 150 -24.05 1.99 0.16
C ILE A 150 -22.74 1.17 0.20
N PRO A 151 -22.64 0.04 0.91
CA PRO A 151 -21.43 -0.79 0.88
C PRO A 151 -21.14 -1.36 -0.51
N THR A 152 -22.15 -1.64 -1.35
CA THR A 152 -21.94 -2.09 -2.74
C THR A 152 -21.12 -1.08 -3.55
N LEU A 153 -21.50 0.19 -3.48
CA LEU A 153 -20.79 1.29 -4.14
C LEU A 153 -19.41 1.51 -3.54
N MET A 154 -19.28 1.40 -2.21
CA MET A 154 -17.98 1.50 -1.53
C MET A 154 -17.02 0.38 -1.94
N PHE A 155 -17.48 -0.88 -2.06
CA PHE A 155 -16.65 -1.99 -2.57
C PHE A 155 -16.22 -1.76 -4.02
N THR A 156 -17.11 -1.24 -4.86
CA THR A 156 -16.79 -0.89 -6.24
C THR A 156 -15.71 0.19 -6.27
N ALA A 157 -15.88 1.27 -5.50
CA ALA A 157 -14.88 2.32 -5.36
C ALA A 157 -13.57 1.78 -4.79
N MET A 158 -13.61 0.86 -3.82
CA MET A 158 -12.42 0.23 -3.24
C MET A 158 -11.65 -0.56 -4.29
N ALA A 159 -12.34 -1.34 -5.13
CA ALA A 159 -11.71 -2.09 -6.22
C ALA A 159 -11.05 -1.15 -7.24
N THR A 160 -11.76 -0.11 -7.67
CA THR A 160 -11.24 0.88 -8.63
C THR A 160 -10.04 1.64 -8.06
N LEU A 161 -10.16 2.19 -6.85
CA LEU A 161 -9.09 2.96 -6.21
C LEU A 161 -7.87 2.09 -5.90
N SER A 162 -8.07 0.83 -5.51
CA SER A 162 -6.96 -0.10 -5.26
C SER A 162 -6.22 -0.45 -6.54
N PHE A 163 -6.94 -0.67 -7.65
CA PHE A 163 -6.31 -0.87 -8.95
C PHE A 163 -5.48 0.34 -9.38
N LEU A 164 -6.04 1.56 -9.30
CA LEU A 164 -5.33 2.79 -9.61
C LEU A 164 -4.11 3.02 -8.70
N ALA A 165 -4.24 2.71 -7.42
CA ALA A 165 -3.15 2.81 -6.46
C ALA A 165 -2.02 1.84 -6.80
N LEU A 166 -2.35 0.57 -7.12
CA LEU A 166 -1.38 -0.44 -7.53
C LEU A 166 -0.59 0.04 -8.76
N THR A 167 -1.27 0.54 -9.80
CA THR A 167 -0.61 1.08 -11.00
C THR A 167 0.29 2.27 -10.69
N LYS A 168 -0.14 3.20 -9.82
CA LYS A 168 0.68 4.36 -9.46
C LYS A 168 1.91 3.99 -8.63
N VAL A 169 1.78 3.08 -7.66
CA VAL A 169 2.94 2.59 -6.89
C VAL A 169 3.90 1.82 -7.80
N HIS A 170 3.38 1.00 -8.72
CA HIS A 170 4.19 0.25 -9.66
C HIS A 170 4.97 1.15 -10.62
N ASN A 171 4.32 2.16 -11.20
CA ASN A 171 4.99 3.15 -12.05
C ASN A 171 6.04 3.95 -11.28
N PHE A 172 5.73 4.31 -10.03
CA PHE A 172 6.68 4.97 -9.13
C PHE A 172 7.92 4.09 -8.87
N TYR A 173 7.71 2.81 -8.54
CA TYR A 173 8.79 1.85 -8.28
C TYR A 173 9.68 1.62 -9.51
N ARG A 174 9.08 1.47 -10.70
CA ARG A 174 9.83 1.32 -11.96
C ARG A 174 10.58 2.59 -12.36
N GLY A 175 9.97 3.77 -12.18
CA GLY A 175 10.60 5.06 -12.49
C GLY A 175 11.79 5.40 -11.59
N SER A 176 11.86 4.79 -10.39
CA SER A 176 12.94 4.99 -9.42
C SER A 176 14.10 4.00 -9.58
N GLY A 177 14.13 3.20 -10.66
CA GLY A 177 15.17 2.19 -10.90
C GLY A 177 15.01 0.91 -10.06
N GLY A 178 13.83 0.68 -9.45
CA GLY A 178 13.55 -0.53 -8.70
C GLY A 178 13.55 -1.78 -9.60
N SER A 179 14.31 -2.80 -9.23
CA SER A 179 14.40 -4.07 -9.98
C SER A 179 14.39 -5.29 -9.05
N MET A 180 13.99 -6.44 -9.59
CA MET A 180 14.10 -7.73 -8.89
C MET A 180 15.54 -8.03 -8.47
N SER A 181 16.52 -7.59 -9.27
CA SER A 181 17.95 -7.75 -8.97
C SER A 181 18.37 -6.92 -7.75
N LYS A 182 17.90 -5.67 -7.63
CA LYS A 182 18.10 -4.83 -6.43
C LYS A 182 17.45 -5.47 -5.19
N ALA A 183 16.25 -6.05 -5.34
CA ALA A 183 15.59 -6.75 -4.26
C ALA A 183 16.34 -8.02 -3.81
N GLN A 184 16.94 -8.76 -4.76
CA GLN A 184 17.74 -9.94 -4.48
C GLN A 184 19.05 -9.56 -3.77
N GLU A 185 19.70 -8.48 -4.20
CA GLU A 185 20.89 -7.93 -3.53
C GLU A 185 20.57 -7.42 -2.12
N GLU A 186 19.47 -6.68 -1.94
CA GLU A 186 19.02 -6.26 -0.60
C GLU A 186 18.73 -7.45 0.32
N TRP A 187 18.18 -8.54 -0.21
CA TRP A 187 17.90 -9.77 0.53
C TRP A 187 19.17 -10.51 0.95
N THR A 188 20.12 -10.71 0.04
CA THR A 188 21.38 -11.45 0.30
C THR A 188 22.32 -10.67 1.22
N THR A 189 22.39 -9.35 1.06
CA THR A 189 23.24 -8.48 1.89
C THR A 189 22.65 -8.20 3.27
N GLY A 190 21.38 -8.52 3.49
CA GLY A 190 20.67 -8.15 4.72
C GLY A 190 20.44 -6.65 4.89
N ALA A 191 20.72 -5.84 3.86
CA ALA A 191 20.57 -4.39 3.86
C ALA A 191 19.14 -3.96 4.19
N TRP A 192 18.14 -4.81 3.90
CA TRP A 192 16.73 -4.60 4.29
C TRP A 192 16.49 -4.53 5.82
N LYS A 193 17.45 -4.95 6.65
CA LYS A 193 17.39 -4.91 8.11
C LYS A 193 18.08 -3.69 8.74
N ASN A 194 19.00 -3.00 8.03
CA ASN A 194 19.87 -2.00 8.66
C ASN A 194 19.99 -0.69 7.86
N PRO A 195 19.34 0.42 8.32
CA PRO A 195 19.35 1.72 7.64
C PRO A 195 20.75 2.30 7.40
N TYR A 196 21.70 2.03 8.31
CA TYR A 196 23.08 2.52 8.23
C TYR A 196 23.88 1.85 7.10
N VAL A 197 23.59 0.57 6.82
CA VAL A 197 24.26 -0.17 5.74
C VAL A 197 23.75 0.32 4.37
N GLN A 198 22.49 0.72 4.28
CA GLN A 198 21.92 1.31 3.07
C GLN A 198 22.40 2.75 2.82
N GLN A 199 22.53 3.59 3.86
CA GLN A 199 23.17 4.91 3.73
C GLN A 199 24.64 4.80 3.31
N ALA A 200 25.39 3.84 3.88
CA ALA A 200 26.76 3.59 3.47
C ALA A 200 26.84 3.08 2.01
N ALA A 201 25.91 2.24 1.56
CA ALA A 201 25.83 1.79 0.17
C ALA A 201 25.49 2.94 -0.80
N GLN A 202 24.54 3.83 -0.45
CA GLN A 202 24.26 5.03 -1.24
C GLN A 202 25.46 5.98 -1.28
N GLN A 203 26.15 6.18 -0.16
CA GLN A 203 27.38 6.98 -0.12
C GLN A 203 28.51 6.34 -0.94
N ALA A 204 28.63 5.01 -0.96
CA ALA A 204 29.61 4.31 -1.79
C ALA A 204 29.31 4.46 -3.29
N VAL A 205 28.03 4.42 -3.70
CA VAL A 205 27.62 4.64 -5.09
C VAL A 205 27.84 6.10 -5.50
N VAL A 206 27.54 7.07 -4.63
CA VAL A 206 27.82 8.49 -4.89
C VAL A 206 29.33 8.76 -4.94
N GLY A 207 30.12 8.12 -4.08
CA GLY A 207 31.58 8.18 -4.09
C GLY A 207 32.19 7.53 -5.34
N ALA A 208 31.63 6.42 -5.83
CA ALA A 208 32.06 5.80 -7.08
C ALA A 208 31.69 6.66 -8.30
N ALA A 209 30.51 7.30 -8.30
CA ALA A 209 30.09 8.23 -9.36
C ALA A 209 30.95 9.52 -9.36
N GLN A 210 31.34 10.03 -8.19
CA GLN A 210 32.28 11.14 -8.08
C GLN A 210 33.70 10.74 -8.50
N GLY A 211 34.14 9.52 -8.19
CA GLY A 211 35.42 8.96 -8.66
C GLY A 211 35.47 8.79 -10.18
N ALA A 212 34.37 8.37 -10.80
CA ALA A 212 34.26 8.30 -12.26
C ALA A 212 34.27 9.69 -12.92
N MET A 213 33.62 10.70 -12.32
CA MET A 213 33.64 12.08 -12.82
C MET A 213 35.02 12.75 -12.71
N HIS A 214 35.87 12.35 -11.76
CA HIS A 214 37.26 12.85 -11.69
C HIS A 214 38.18 12.24 -12.76
N GLN A 215 37.83 11.09 -13.33
CA GLN A 215 38.65 10.44 -14.36
C GLN A 215 38.50 11.13 -15.73
N ASP A 216 37.34 11.72 -16.03
CA ASP A 216 37.09 12.45 -17.28
C ASP A 216 37.80 13.81 -17.37
N GLN A 217 38.15 14.43 -16.23
CA GLN A 217 38.90 15.70 -16.26
C GLN A 217 40.40 15.53 -16.53
N GLN A 218 40.95 14.32 -16.41
CA GLN A 218 42.39 14.09 -16.53
C GLN A 218 42.85 13.77 -17.96
N TYR A 219 41.95 13.63 -18.94
CA TYR A 219 42.28 13.32 -20.34
C TYR A 219 42.19 14.51 -21.31
N SER A 220 41.98 15.73 -20.82
CA SER A 220 41.79 16.92 -21.66
C SER A 220 42.92 17.96 -21.55
N THR A 221 44.18 17.55 -21.74
CA THR A 221 45.28 18.49 -22.02
C THR A 221 45.72 18.32 -23.48
N PRO A 222 45.39 19.26 -24.38
CA PRO A 222 45.93 19.25 -25.73
C PRO A 222 47.45 19.50 -25.68
N PRO A 223 48.26 18.82 -26.51
CA PRO A 223 49.71 19.04 -26.56
C PRO A 223 50.03 20.47 -27.03
N ASN A 224 50.86 21.17 -26.27
CA ASN A 224 51.38 22.49 -26.62
C ASN A 224 52.56 22.32 -27.59
N TYR A 225 52.40 22.72 -28.85
CA TYR A 225 53.47 22.72 -29.84
C TYR A 225 54.22 24.06 -29.75
N ASP A 226 55.39 24.03 -29.10
CA ASP A 226 56.33 25.16 -29.05
C ASP A 226 57.06 25.27 -30.41
N TYR A 227 56.74 26.31 -31.19
CA TYR A 227 57.47 26.65 -32.41
C TYR A 227 58.66 27.55 -32.04
N SER A 228 59.82 26.93 -31.86
CA SER A 228 61.10 27.62 -31.78
C SER A 228 61.52 28.11 -33.17
N ASN A 229 61.32 29.40 -33.45
CA ASN A 229 61.92 30.05 -34.61
C ASN A 229 63.42 30.24 -34.36
N GLN A 230 64.23 29.38 -34.98
CA GLN A 230 65.63 29.66 -35.29
C GLN A 230 65.75 30.18 -36.71
N MET A 231 66.35 31.36 -36.81
CA MET A 231 66.88 32.13 -37.97
C MET A 231 66.12 33.42 -38.29
#